data_AF-A0A830HGP0-F1
#
_entry.id   AF-A0A830HGP0-F1
#
_cell.length_a   1.000
_cell.length_b   1.000
_cell.length_c   1.000
_cell.angle_alpha   90.00
_cell.angle_beta   90.00
_cell.angle_gamma   90.00
#
_symmetry.space_group_name_H-M   'P 1'
#
loop_
_entity.id
_entity.type
_entity.pdbx_description
1 polymer ?
#
loop_
_entity_poly.entity_id
_entity_poly.type
_entity_poly.pdbx_seq_one_letter_code
_entity_poly.pdbx_strand_id
1 'polypeptide(L)'
;MATTLPLSDADAASTVFYDMDASIKDSNMEYLSSHNIQEKIANMYERLVVTKPLLPIQYMVDFLSFEDKEQALQDEYGLSEWRQGWLNRVFEKIDVDNSGQIDFKEIADFTSKYGSTAMNEEQLKEIFKDFDTSGDNFINPHEFKVFFARALRNVSNADFEKSMKDLIGGKLA
;
A
#
# COMPACT_ATOMS: atom_id res chain seq x y z
N MET A 1 26.15 -55.40 1.85
CA MET A 1 25.83 -55.26 0.42
C MET A 1 24.72 -54.26 0.31
N ALA A 2 25.00 -53.12 -0.33
CA ALA A 2 24.03 -52.06 -0.56
C ALA A 2 23.09 -52.50 -1.69
N THR A 3 21.80 -52.53 -1.42
CA THR A 3 20.78 -52.66 -2.46
C THR A 3 19.94 -51.40 -2.43
N THR A 4 20.12 -50.63 -3.49
CA THR A 4 19.53 -49.34 -3.81
C THR A 4 18.00 -49.41 -3.85
N LEU A 5 17.35 -48.47 -3.16
CA LEU A 5 15.94 -48.12 -3.36
C LEU A 5 15.76 -47.54 -4.78
N PRO A 6 14.71 -47.93 -5.54
CA PRO A 6 14.40 -47.26 -6.79
C PRO A 6 13.80 -45.87 -6.52
N LEU A 7 14.48 -44.84 -7.03
CA LEU A 7 13.93 -43.50 -7.26
C LEU A 7 12.97 -43.56 -8.46
N SER A 8 11.68 -43.26 -8.26
CA SER A 8 10.86 -42.54 -9.26
C SER A 8 9.45 -42.22 -8.73
N ASP A 9 9.31 -41.22 -7.86
CA ASP A 9 8.01 -40.56 -7.59
C ASP A 9 8.10 -39.06 -7.90
N ALA A 10 8.74 -38.72 -9.01
CA ALA A 10 8.77 -37.34 -9.53
C ALA A 10 7.54 -36.98 -10.39
N ASP A 11 6.70 -37.96 -10.76
CA ASP A 11 5.58 -37.75 -11.70
C ASP A 11 4.20 -37.53 -11.06
N ALA A 12 4.04 -37.71 -9.74
CA ALA A 12 2.74 -37.57 -9.10
C ALA A 12 2.31 -36.10 -8.86
N ALA A 13 3.24 -35.14 -8.92
CA ALA A 13 2.94 -33.73 -8.67
C ALA A 13 2.55 -32.96 -9.95
N SER A 14 2.75 -33.53 -11.14
CA SER A 14 2.47 -32.84 -12.42
C SER A 14 1.06 -33.08 -12.97
N THR A 15 0.31 -34.03 -12.44
CA THR A 15 -0.98 -34.46 -13.04
C THR A 15 -2.22 -33.83 -12.40
N VAL A 16 -2.06 -32.94 -11.40
CA VAL A 16 -3.20 -32.29 -10.70
C VAL A 16 -3.48 -30.88 -11.21
N PHE A 17 -3.02 -30.54 -12.42
CA PHE A 17 -3.40 -29.30 -13.10
C PHE A 17 -4.30 -29.61 -14.32
N TYR A 18 -5.61 -29.60 -14.05
CA TYR A 18 -6.72 -29.37 -14.98
C TYR A 18 -6.71 -30.05 -16.36
N ASP A 19 -7.38 -31.21 -16.45
CA ASP A 19 -8.16 -31.58 -17.64
C ASP A 19 -9.38 -30.62 -17.77
N MET A 20 -9.12 -29.35 -18.11
CA MET A 20 -10.16 -28.41 -18.51
C MET A 20 -10.70 -28.84 -19.88
N ASP A 21 -12.03 -29.00 -19.99
CA ASP A 21 -12.76 -29.21 -21.25
C ASP A 21 -12.28 -28.20 -22.33
N ALA A 22 -12.09 -28.67 -23.56
CA ALA A 22 -11.58 -27.83 -24.65
C ALA A 22 -12.48 -26.59 -24.91
N SER A 23 -13.79 -26.71 -24.74
CA SER A 23 -14.75 -25.59 -24.84
C SER A 23 -14.56 -24.56 -23.72
N ILE A 24 -14.19 -25.03 -22.52
CA ILE A 24 -13.83 -24.16 -21.39
C ILE A 24 -12.51 -23.44 -21.69
N LYS A 25 -11.52 -24.11 -22.29
CA LYS A 25 -10.24 -23.48 -22.69
C LYS A 25 -10.45 -22.39 -23.74
N ASP A 26 -11.25 -22.65 -24.77
CA ASP A 26 -11.49 -21.68 -25.84
C ASP A 26 -12.25 -20.43 -25.34
N SER A 27 -13.31 -20.62 -24.56
CA SER A 27 -14.06 -19.51 -23.96
C SER A 27 -13.24 -18.71 -22.95
N ASN A 28 -12.37 -19.36 -22.16
CA ASN A 28 -11.41 -18.68 -21.29
C ASN A 28 -10.39 -17.86 -22.10
N MET A 29 -9.91 -18.37 -23.23
CA MET A 29 -8.97 -17.65 -24.09
C MET A 29 -9.59 -16.40 -24.72
N GLU A 30 -10.86 -16.48 -25.15
CA GLU A 30 -11.61 -15.32 -25.65
C GLU A 30 -11.79 -14.27 -24.54
N TYR A 31 -12.17 -14.69 -23.32
CA TYR A 31 -12.30 -13.78 -22.18
C TYR A 31 -10.98 -13.08 -21.84
N LEU A 32 -9.88 -13.81 -21.78
CA LEU A 32 -8.56 -13.27 -21.46
C LEU A 32 -8.03 -12.31 -22.52
N SER A 33 -8.31 -12.59 -23.80
CA SER A 33 -7.91 -11.76 -24.92
C SER A 33 -8.74 -10.48 -25.01
N SER A 34 -10.07 -10.60 -24.90
CA SER A 34 -11.01 -9.46 -24.97
C SER A 34 -10.80 -8.42 -23.86
N HIS A 35 -10.24 -8.83 -22.72
CA HIS A 35 -9.96 -7.94 -21.59
C HIS A 35 -8.45 -7.59 -21.43
N ASN A 36 -7.60 -7.97 -22.38
CA ASN A 36 -6.14 -7.80 -22.33
C ASN A 36 -5.50 -8.32 -21.02
N ILE A 37 -6.07 -9.38 -20.43
CA ILE A 37 -5.64 -9.88 -19.12
C ILE A 37 -4.23 -10.46 -19.21
N GLN A 38 -3.92 -11.18 -20.29
CA GLN A 38 -2.60 -11.78 -20.51
C GLN A 38 -1.48 -10.73 -20.52
N GLU A 39 -1.66 -9.66 -21.29
CA GLU A 39 -0.69 -8.57 -21.38
C GLU A 39 -0.52 -7.84 -20.04
N LYS A 40 -1.63 -7.56 -19.34
CA LYS A 40 -1.59 -6.91 -18.03
C LYS A 40 -0.83 -7.75 -16.99
N ILE A 41 -1.10 -9.05 -16.94
CA ILE A 41 -0.43 -9.98 -16.01
C ILE A 41 1.04 -10.16 -16.38
N ALA A 42 1.37 -10.28 -17.67
CA ALA A 42 2.76 -10.40 -18.12
C ALA A 42 3.60 -9.17 -17.72
N ASN A 43 3.10 -7.97 -18.01
CA ASN A 43 3.77 -6.72 -17.65
C ASN A 43 3.89 -6.56 -16.12
N MET A 44 2.85 -6.94 -15.37
CA MET A 44 2.89 -6.95 -13.90
C MET A 44 3.96 -7.90 -13.37
N TYR A 45 4.02 -9.12 -13.92
CA TYR A 45 4.97 -10.13 -13.48
C TYR A 45 6.42 -9.70 -13.75
N GLU A 46 6.70 -9.20 -14.96
CA GLU A 46 8.01 -8.66 -15.32
C GLU A 46 8.42 -7.55 -14.34
N ARG A 47 7.52 -6.59 -14.07
CA ARG A 47 7.81 -5.48 -13.17
C ARG A 47 8.04 -5.95 -11.74
N LEU A 48 7.24 -6.89 -11.23
CA LEU A 48 7.36 -7.42 -9.87
C LEU A 48 8.70 -8.12 -9.62
N VAL A 49 9.22 -8.86 -10.60
CA VAL A 49 10.52 -9.54 -10.48
C VAL A 49 11.68 -8.52 -10.47
N VAL A 50 11.53 -7.40 -11.18
CA VAL A 50 12.52 -6.32 -11.22
C VAL A 50 12.48 -5.47 -9.94
N THR A 51 11.29 -5.02 -9.53
CA THR A 51 11.12 -4.04 -8.44
C THR A 51 11.17 -4.69 -7.05
N LYS A 52 10.78 -5.97 -6.94
CA LYS A 52 10.77 -6.74 -5.68
C LYS A 52 10.16 -5.94 -4.51
N PRO A 53 8.91 -5.47 -4.67
CA PRO A 53 8.26 -4.59 -3.71
C PRO A 53 8.12 -5.24 -2.33
N LEU A 54 8.17 -4.44 -1.26
CA LEU A 54 8.06 -4.92 0.12
C LEU A 54 6.71 -5.58 0.41
N LEU A 55 5.63 -5.07 -0.20
CA LEU A 55 4.27 -5.58 -0.11
C LEU A 55 3.80 -6.05 -1.50
N PRO A 56 4.14 -7.27 -1.94
CA PRO A 56 3.88 -7.73 -3.31
C PRO A 56 2.39 -7.76 -3.69
N ILE A 57 1.51 -8.17 -2.78
CA ILE A 57 0.07 -8.24 -3.07
C ILE A 57 -0.52 -6.83 -3.22
N GLN A 58 -0.15 -5.90 -2.35
CA GLN A 58 -0.59 -4.51 -2.47
C GLN A 58 -0.03 -3.88 -3.76
N TYR A 59 1.23 -4.17 -4.10
CA TYR A 59 1.82 -3.74 -5.36
C TYR A 59 1.03 -4.24 -6.58
N MET A 60 0.62 -5.52 -6.59
CA MET A 60 -0.20 -6.07 -7.67
C MET A 60 -1.55 -5.34 -7.78
N VAL A 61 -2.21 -5.11 -6.64
CA VAL A 61 -3.48 -4.37 -6.59
C VAL A 61 -3.28 -2.97 -7.17
N ASP A 62 -2.26 -2.25 -6.72
CA ASP A 62 -1.95 -0.89 -7.17
C ASP A 62 -1.58 -0.88 -8.67
N PHE A 63 -0.72 -1.80 -9.11
CA PHE A 63 -0.28 -1.92 -10.50
C PHE A 63 -1.43 -2.20 -11.46
N LEU A 64 -2.39 -3.04 -11.06
CA LEU A 64 -3.57 -3.32 -11.88
C LEU A 64 -4.59 -2.19 -11.83
N SER A 65 -4.66 -1.45 -10.72
CA SER A 65 -5.64 -0.37 -10.50
C SER A 65 -5.25 0.95 -11.15
N PHE A 66 -3.95 1.29 -11.17
CA PHE A 66 -3.49 2.60 -11.64
C PHE A 66 -3.22 2.61 -13.14
N GLU A 67 -3.52 3.71 -13.82
CA GLU A 67 -3.17 3.90 -15.23
C GLU A 67 -1.65 4.06 -15.38
N ASP A 68 -1.09 4.99 -14.61
CA ASP A 68 0.36 5.18 -14.48
C ASP A 68 0.95 4.12 -13.53
N LYS A 69 1.77 3.22 -14.07
CA LYS A 69 2.36 2.11 -13.31
C LYS A 69 3.45 2.54 -12.35
N GLU A 70 4.05 3.72 -12.55
CA GLU A 70 5.05 4.25 -11.63
C GLU A 70 4.40 4.62 -10.29
N GLN A 71 3.10 4.95 -10.28
CA GLN A 71 2.35 5.21 -9.06
C GLN A 71 2.25 4.01 -8.11
N ALA A 72 2.46 2.79 -8.62
CA ALA A 72 2.46 1.57 -7.81
C ALA A 72 3.83 1.27 -7.17
N LEU A 73 4.91 1.94 -7.57
CA LEU A 73 6.25 1.70 -7.02
C LEU A 73 6.26 1.99 -5.52
N GLN A 74 6.86 1.07 -4.76
CA GLN A 74 6.90 1.15 -3.32
C GLN A 74 8.24 1.70 -2.84
N ASP A 75 8.19 2.54 -1.81
CA ASP A 75 9.36 2.90 -1.01
C ASP A 75 9.81 1.76 -0.09
N GLU A 76 10.82 2.02 0.72
CA GLU A 76 11.36 1.09 1.72
C GLU A 76 10.37 0.72 2.84
N TYR A 77 9.23 1.43 2.96
CA TYR A 77 8.16 1.13 3.93
C TYR A 77 6.96 0.43 3.29
N GLY A 78 7.00 0.18 1.98
CA GLY A 78 5.92 -0.45 1.23
C GLY A 78 4.80 0.51 0.83
N LEU A 79 5.00 1.83 0.96
CA LEU A 79 4.04 2.82 0.49
C LEU A 79 4.23 3.05 -1.01
N SER A 80 3.14 2.90 -1.76
CA SER A 80 3.17 3.25 -3.18
C SER A 80 3.36 4.75 -3.38
N GLU A 81 4.00 5.16 -4.48
CA GLU A 81 4.20 6.58 -4.85
C GLU A 81 2.90 7.39 -4.76
N TRP A 82 1.77 6.78 -5.15
CA TRP A 82 0.45 7.37 -4.99
C TRP A 82 0.08 7.67 -3.52
N ARG A 83 0.30 6.72 -2.59
CA ARG A 83 0.06 6.93 -1.16
C ARG A 83 1.01 7.96 -0.57
N GLN A 84 2.28 7.93 -0.96
CA GLN A 84 3.26 8.91 -0.53
C GLN A 84 2.85 10.33 -0.96
N GLY A 85 2.36 10.51 -2.18
CA GLY A 85 1.87 11.81 -2.67
C GLY A 85 0.73 12.37 -1.83
N TRP A 86 -0.23 11.53 -1.41
CA TRP A 86 -1.28 11.95 -0.49
C TRP A 86 -0.74 12.32 0.89
N LEU A 87 0.14 11.48 1.46
CA LEU A 87 0.73 11.75 2.77
C LEU A 87 1.54 13.05 2.79
N ASN A 88 2.29 13.34 1.74
CA ASN A 88 3.02 14.60 1.61
C ASN A 88 2.08 15.81 1.60
N ARG A 89 0.94 15.72 0.88
CA ARG A 89 -0.06 16.80 0.88
C ARG A 89 -0.71 17.00 2.24
N VAL A 90 -0.94 15.93 3.00
CA VAL A 90 -1.43 16.04 4.37
C VAL A 90 -0.36 16.67 5.26
N PHE A 91 0.90 16.26 5.12
CA PHE A 91 2.02 16.83 5.87
C PHE A 91 2.14 18.34 5.63
N GLU A 92 2.17 18.79 4.37
CA GLU A 92 2.19 20.21 3.99
C GLU A 92 0.96 21.00 4.48
N LYS A 93 -0.15 20.31 4.75
CA LYS A 93 -1.36 20.93 5.28
C LYS A 93 -1.27 21.15 6.80
N ILE A 94 -0.51 20.31 7.50
CA ILE A 94 -0.30 20.38 8.95
C ILE A 94 0.85 21.34 9.28
N ASP A 95 1.95 21.28 8.53
CA ASP A 95 3.10 22.20 8.64
C ASP A 95 2.72 23.58 8.10
N VAL A 96 2.13 24.41 8.98
CA VAL A 96 1.58 25.72 8.62
C VAL A 96 2.70 26.75 8.47
N ASP A 97 3.74 26.61 9.28
CA ASP A 97 4.89 27.52 9.26
C ASP A 97 5.94 27.18 8.20
N ASN A 98 5.80 26.03 7.52
CA ASN A 98 6.72 25.49 6.51
C ASN A 98 8.14 25.30 7.07
N SER A 99 8.24 24.92 8.34
CA SER A 99 9.51 24.57 8.97
C SER A 99 10.10 23.26 8.44
N GLY A 100 9.28 22.43 7.78
CA GLY A 100 9.65 21.11 7.30
C GLY A 100 9.54 20.03 8.38
N GLN A 101 9.01 20.38 9.55
CA GLN A 101 8.72 19.49 10.66
C GLN A 101 7.36 19.88 11.27
N ILE A 102 6.65 18.94 11.88
CA ILE A 102 5.38 19.22 12.54
C ILE A 102 5.60 19.29 14.04
N ASP A 103 5.23 20.40 14.68
CA ASP A 103 5.27 20.54 16.12
C ASP A 103 3.97 20.06 16.81
N PHE A 104 4.00 19.95 18.15
CA PHE A 104 2.84 19.51 18.93
C PHE A 104 1.62 20.44 18.78
N LYS A 105 1.84 21.74 18.60
CA LYS A 105 0.75 22.72 18.46
C LYS A 105 0.11 22.59 17.08
N GLU A 106 0.88 22.36 16.03
CA GLU A 106 0.39 22.16 14.67
C GLU A 106 -0.46 20.90 14.56
N ILE A 107 -0.01 19.78 15.16
CA ILE A 107 -0.82 18.56 15.19
C ILE A 107 -2.09 18.73 16.05
N ALA A 108 -2.01 19.50 17.15
CA ALA A 108 -3.16 19.81 17.99
C ALA A 108 -4.21 20.64 17.24
N ASP A 109 -3.76 21.68 16.54
CA ASP A 109 -4.63 22.53 15.73
C ASP A 109 -5.25 21.75 14.57
N PHE A 110 -4.49 20.85 13.95
CA PHE A 110 -4.98 19.98 12.88
C PHE A 110 -6.03 18.99 13.38
N THR A 111 -5.73 18.25 14.45
CA THR A 111 -6.68 17.27 15.04
C THR A 111 -7.93 17.96 15.59
N SER A 112 -7.82 19.18 16.12
CA SER A 112 -8.99 19.96 16.54
C SER A 112 -9.87 20.41 15.38
N LYS A 113 -9.28 20.73 14.22
CA LYS A 113 -10.03 21.21 13.03
C LYS A 113 -10.59 20.10 12.16
N TYR A 114 -9.90 18.96 12.07
CA TYR A 114 -10.19 17.90 11.11
C TYR A 114 -10.47 16.53 11.76
N GLY A 115 -10.23 16.38 13.06
CA GLY A 115 -10.52 15.14 13.78
C GLY A 115 -12.02 14.90 13.93
N SER A 116 -12.48 13.70 13.61
CA SER A 116 -13.89 13.30 13.76
C SER A 116 -14.34 13.15 15.22
N THR A 117 -13.41 13.22 16.17
CA THR A 117 -13.66 13.15 17.61
C THR A 117 -12.68 14.10 18.30
N ALA A 118 -13.18 14.95 19.20
CA ALA A 118 -12.32 15.77 20.03
C ALA A 118 -11.43 14.84 20.88
N MET A 119 -10.16 14.72 20.48
CA MET A 119 -9.15 14.01 21.27
C MET A 119 -8.76 14.88 22.45
N ASN A 120 -8.68 14.27 23.63
CA ASN A 120 -8.16 14.96 24.81
C ASN A 120 -6.64 15.15 24.67
N GLU A 121 -6.07 16.15 25.35
CA GLU A 121 -4.64 16.48 25.28
C GLU A 121 -3.74 15.29 25.60
N GLU A 122 -4.14 14.43 26.53
CA GLU A 122 -3.41 13.20 26.88
C GLU A 122 -3.36 12.19 25.72
N GLN A 123 -4.47 11.99 25.01
CA GLN A 123 -4.53 11.10 23.85
C GLN A 123 -3.70 11.64 22.69
N LEU A 124 -3.73 12.97 22.50
CA LEU A 124 -2.91 13.62 21.48
C LEU A 124 -1.42 13.46 21.79
N LYS A 125 -1.01 13.57 23.06
CA LYS A 125 0.36 13.33 23.51
C LYS A 125 0.82 11.90 23.27
N GLU A 126 -0.06 10.92 23.50
CA GLU A 126 0.25 9.51 23.20
C GLU A 126 0.45 9.30 21.70
N ILE A 127 -0.46 9.82 20.86
CA ILE A 127 -0.34 9.72 19.41
C ILE A 127 0.93 10.43 18.92
N PHE A 128 1.19 11.64 19.42
CA PHE A 128 2.39 12.40 19.08
C PHE A 128 3.67 11.62 19.38
N LYS A 129 3.72 10.95 20.53
CA LYS A 129 4.85 10.08 20.90
C LYS A 129 4.98 8.85 20.02
N ASP A 130 3.88 8.32 19.49
CA ASP A 130 3.93 7.22 18.52
C ASP A 130 4.48 7.66 17.15
N PHE A 131 4.32 8.95 16.79
CA PHE A 131 4.96 9.54 15.61
C PHE A 131 6.44 9.87 15.87
N ASP A 132 6.74 10.60 16.95
CA ASP A 132 8.08 11.07 17.30
C ASP A 132 8.94 9.94 17.86
N THR A 133 9.53 9.16 16.95
CA THR A 133 10.44 8.06 17.29
C THR A 133 11.83 8.56 17.67
N SER A 134 12.20 9.75 17.20
CA SER A 134 13.51 10.36 17.47
C SER A 134 13.61 10.99 18.87
N GLY A 135 12.47 11.39 19.44
CA GLY A 135 12.35 12.06 20.72
C GLY A 135 12.78 13.53 20.68
N ASP A 136 12.80 14.16 19.51
CA ASP A 136 13.17 15.57 19.33
C ASP A 136 12.00 16.54 19.55
N ASN A 137 10.80 16.01 19.82
CA ASN A 137 9.52 16.72 19.94
C ASN A 137 9.05 17.39 18.65
N PHE A 138 9.52 16.89 17.50
CA PHE A 138 9.05 17.26 16.18
C PHE A 138 8.76 15.99 15.38
N ILE A 139 7.83 16.08 14.42
CA ILE A 139 7.56 14.98 13.51
C ILE A 139 8.11 15.36 12.15
N ASN A 140 9.14 14.67 11.70
CA ASN A 140 9.69 14.90 10.37
C ASN A 140 8.91 14.09 9.28
N PRO A 141 9.10 14.39 7.98
CA PRO A 141 8.37 13.69 6.91
C PRO A 141 8.58 12.18 6.89
N HIS A 142 9.76 11.71 7.31
CA HIS A 142 10.08 10.29 7.34
C HIS A 142 9.31 9.59 8.47
N GLU A 143 9.29 10.15 9.68
CA GLU A 143 8.51 9.62 10.81
C GLU A 143 7.02 9.59 10.49
N PHE A 144 6.50 10.64 9.86
CA PHE A 144 5.12 10.71 9.40
C PHE A 144 4.79 9.55 8.45
N LYS A 145 5.62 9.32 7.42
CA LYS A 145 5.42 8.21 6.47
C LYS A 145 5.49 6.85 7.15
N VAL A 146 6.45 6.62 8.04
CA VAL A 146 6.62 5.36 8.77
C VAL A 146 5.38 5.03 9.61
N PHE A 147 4.85 6.03 10.32
CA PHE A 147 3.62 5.85 11.09
C PHE A 147 2.45 5.42 10.19
N PHE A 148 2.21 6.15 9.09
CA PHE A 148 1.10 5.85 8.20
C PHE A 148 1.28 4.56 7.40
N ALA A 149 2.51 4.17 7.07
CA ALA A 149 2.82 2.86 6.47
C ALA A 149 2.40 1.69 7.38
N ARG A 150 2.46 1.89 8.71
CA ARG A 150 2.03 0.90 9.69
C ARG A 150 0.52 0.97 9.91
N ALA A 151 -0.03 2.17 10.09
CA ALA A 151 -1.44 2.38 10.40
C ALA A 151 -2.37 2.02 9.22
N LEU A 152 -1.97 2.28 7.99
CA LEU A 152 -2.82 2.16 6.79
C LEU A 152 -2.50 0.94 5.92
N ARG A 153 -1.71 -0.01 6.42
CA ARG A 153 -1.24 -1.18 5.66
C ARG A 153 -2.37 -2.02 5.06
N ASN A 154 -3.48 -2.17 5.78
CA ASN A 154 -4.60 -3.02 5.40
C ASN A 154 -5.82 -2.21 4.91
N VAL A 155 -5.64 -0.94 4.58
CA VAL A 155 -6.71 -0.06 4.12
C VAL A 155 -6.79 -0.12 2.60
N SER A 156 -8.00 -0.26 2.06
CA SER A 156 -8.24 -0.27 0.61
C SER A 156 -7.88 1.09 -0.01
N ASN A 157 -7.58 1.14 -1.31
CA ASN A 157 -7.26 2.42 -1.97
C ASN A 157 -8.44 3.41 -1.92
N ALA A 158 -9.68 2.91 -2.00
CA ALA A 158 -10.88 3.73 -1.90
C ALA A 158 -11.06 4.35 -0.51
N ASP A 159 -10.90 3.54 0.55
CA ASP A 159 -11.00 4.01 1.93
C ASP A 159 -9.86 4.96 2.27
N PHE A 160 -8.65 4.65 1.81
CA PHE A 160 -7.48 5.51 1.97
C PHE A 160 -7.71 6.88 1.31
N GLU A 161 -8.14 6.91 0.05
CA GLU A 161 -8.40 8.17 -0.67
C GLU A 161 -9.47 8.99 0.03
N LYS A 162 -10.54 8.34 0.49
CA LYS A 162 -11.60 8.99 1.25
C LYS A 162 -11.03 9.62 2.53
N SER A 163 -10.29 8.86 3.35
CA SER A 163 -9.68 9.38 4.56
C SER A 163 -8.74 10.57 4.28
N MET A 164 -7.91 10.51 3.25
CA MET A 164 -7.00 11.60 2.90
C MET A 164 -7.74 12.85 2.39
N LYS A 165 -8.81 12.67 1.62
CA LYS A 165 -9.69 13.77 1.19
C LYS A 165 -10.42 14.40 2.36
N ASP A 166 -10.88 13.61 3.33
CA ASP A 166 -11.55 14.14 4.51
C ASP A 166 -10.58 14.99 5.36
N LEU A 167 -9.34 14.52 5.51
CA LEU A 167 -8.26 15.23 6.20
C LEU A 167 -7.85 16.56 5.53
N ILE A 168 -7.81 16.61 4.19
CA ILE A 168 -7.38 17.83 3.46
C ILE A 168 -8.57 18.77 3.18
N GLY A 169 -9.74 18.21 2.91
CA GLY A 169 -10.91 18.90 2.34
C GLY A 169 -11.88 19.49 3.37
N GLY A 170 -11.75 19.16 4.66
CA GLY A 170 -12.51 19.82 5.73
C GLY A 170 -14.03 19.71 5.63
N LYS A 171 -14.57 18.63 5.04
CA LYS A 171 -16.00 18.32 5.07
C LYS A 171 -16.27 17.17 6.03
N LEU A 172 -16.41 17.52 7.31
CA LEU A 172 -17.31 16.77 8.19
C LEU A 172 -18.73 17.17 7.78
N ALA A 173 -19.42 16.28 7.07
CA ALA A 173 -20.87 16.36 6.88
C ALA A 173 -21.57 15.63 8.03
#